data_AF-A0A954ERS1-F1
#
_entry.id   AF-A0A954ERS1-F1
#
_cell.length_a   1.000
_cell.length_b   1.000
_cell.length_c   1.000
_cell.angle_alpha   90.00
_cell.angle_beta   90.00
_cell.angle_gamma   90.00
#
_symmetry.space_group_name_H-M   'P 1'
#
loop_
_entity.id
_entity.type
_entity.pdbx_description
1 polymer ?
#
loop_
_entity_poly.entity_id
_entity_poly.type
_entity_poly.pdbx_seq_one_letter_code
_entity_poly.pdbx_strand_id
1 'polypeptide(L)'
;MELEGVLDEVISYLVWFLYSDHAKDTHFLYTKKSASRLVPTALGAILSSGDEAVAWNTSGNALGTCLRYFQELEKWIGELPLKDRDCLKRDNDAMNPSPSDSVTIFPFKHSQMWADASAAALRQLGTLIERAAKILNQGSVPASRNGLEHFREPSLFPSTDKLLATVESMQEFIRFIDEERLFPKLYWIGGTTTDSYGQRSIRLIDSGNTFHVMHGPRTVVGTLVTRGLSRARPVLLAPGNIFGLPNSELLFEIRQDSEYSSYWENYPARDDNLILAGIEPERQLDEPSDEPEFLPTAAHD
;
A
#
# COMPACT_ATOMS: atom_id res chain seq x y z
N MET A 1 13.56 -14.49 2.36
CA MET A 1 13.24 -13.14 1.86
C MET A 1 14.54 -12.54 1.40
N GLU A 2 14.68 -12.28 0.11
CA GLU A 2 15.87 -11.66 -0.48
C GLU A 2 15.77 -10.14 -0.35
N LEU A 3 16.88 -9.45 -0.07
CA LEU A 3 16.90 -7.99 0.16
C LEU A 3 16.36 -7.22 -1.05
N GLU A 4 16.62 -7.71 -2.25
CA GLU A 4 16.15 -7.16 -3.52
C GLU A 4 14.63 -7.11 -3.57
N GLY A 5 13.97 -8.19 -3.17
CA GLY A 5 12.51 -8.26 -3.10
C GLY A 5 11.94 -7.29 -2.07
N VAL A 6 12.64 -7.08 -0.96
CA VAL A 6 12.24 -6.10 0.07
C VAL A 6 12.36 -4.69 -0.48
N LEU A 7 13.50 -4.34 -1.07
CA LEU A 7 13.72 -3.01 -1.64
C LEU A 7 12.75 -2.72 -2.78
N ASP A 8 12.53 -3.69 -3.68
CA ASP A 8 11.57 -3.59 -4.77
C ASP A 8 10.17 -3.24 -4.24
N GLU A 9 9.76 -3.91 -3.17
CA GLU A 9 8.45 -3.74 -2.56
C GLU A 9 8.31 -2.42 -1.78
N VAL A 10 9.35 -2.00 -1.04
CA VAL A 10 9.39 -0.67 -0.39
C VAL A 10 9.29 0.45 -1.44
N ILE A 11 10.10 0.39 -2.50
CA ILE A 11 10.12 1.41 -3.56
C ILE A 11 8.76 1.46 -4.24
N SER A 12 8.25 0.31 -4.69
CA SER A 12 6.96 0.21 -5.36
C SER A 12 5.82 0.72 -4.48
N TYR A 13 5.80 0.32 -3.20
CA TYR A 13 4.77 0.73 -2.25
C TYR A 13 4.78 2.24 -1.99
N LEU A 14 5.95 2.83 -1.72
CA LEU A 14 6.04 4.26 -1.43
C LEU A 14 5.74 5.12 -2.67
N VAL A 15 6.19 4.70 -3.86
CA VAL A 15 5.80 5.35 -5.12
C VAL A 15 4.29 5.27 -5.30
N TRP A 16 3.70 4.08 -5.18
CA TRP A 16 2.25 3.91 -5.31
C TRP A 16 1.50 4.78 -4.31
N PHE A 17 1.91 4.79 -3.05
CA PHE A 17 1.26 5.54 -1.98
C PHE A 17 1.31 7.06 -2.22
N LEU A 18 2.42 7.58 -2.73
CA LEU A 18 2.59 9.03 -2.90
C LEU A 18 2.11 9.52 -4.27
N TYR A 19 2.30 8.73 -5.32
CA TYR A 19 2.09 9.14 -6.71
C TYR A 19 0.68 8.84 -7.24
N SER A 20 -0.02 7.85 -6.67
CA SER A 20 -1.31 7.43 -7.22
C SER A 20 -2.45 8.40 -6.92
N ASP A 21 -3.43 8.39 -7.82
CA ASP A 21 -4.77 8.89 -7.54
C ASP A 21 -5.54 7.84 -6.72
N HIS A 22 -5.53 7.97 -5.39
CA HIS A 22 -6.18 6.97 -4.55
C HIS A 22 -7.71 6.99 -4.61
N ALA A 23 -8.28 8.15 -4.92
CA ALA A 23 -9.71 8.35 -4.99
C ALA A 23 -10.32 7.73 -6.26
N LYS A 24 -9.68 8.01 -7.41
CA LYS A 24 -10.21 7.71 -8.74
C LYS A 24 -9.59 6.47 -9.36
N ASP A 25 -8.28 6.28 -9.25
CA ASP A 25 -7.60 5.23 -10.02
C ASP A 25 -7.47 3.94 -9.22
N THR A 26 -6.98 4.03 -7.98
CA THR A 26 -6.73 2.82 -7.18
C THR A 26 -7.91 2.43 -6.30
N HIS A 27 -8.84 3.35 -6.05
CA HIS A 27 -9.94 3.18 -5.09
C HIS A 27 -9.46 2.61 -3.73
N PHE A 28 -8.32 3.10 -3.27
CA PHE A 28 -7.66 2.64 -2.05
C PHE A 28 -7.33 1.14 -2.01
N LEU A 29 -7.16 0.53 -3.18
CA LEU A 29 -6.74 -0.86 -3.35
C LEU A 29 -5.26 -0.91 -3.71
N TYR A 30 -4.49 -1.62 -2.89
CA TYR A 30 -3.11 -1.93 -3.17
C TYR A 30 -2.98 -3.27 -3.91
N THR A 31 -2.21 -3.26 -5.00
CA THR A 31 -1.65 -4.47 -5.61
C THR A 31 -0.17 -4.25 -5.88
N LYS A 32 0.65 -5.29 -5.69
CA LYS A 32 2.09 -5.20 -5.95
C LYS A 32 2.38 -4.89 -7.42
N LYS A 33 1.61 -5.48 -8.34
CA LYS A 33 1.77 -5.29 -9.79
C LYS A 33 1.45 -3.87 -10.23
N SER A 34 0.36 -3.27 -9.75
CA SER A 34 0.04 -1.86 -10.05
C SER A 34 1.10 -0.93 -9.49
N ALA A 35 1.57 -1.20 -8.26
CA ALA A 35 2.56 -0.38 -7.59
C ALA A 35 3.90 -0.37 -8.35
N SER A 36 4.42 -1.54 -8.75
CA SER A 36 5.68 -1.65 -9.49
C SER A 36 5.65 -0.95 -10.85
N ARG A 37 4.49 -0.91 -11.52
CA ARG A 37 4.32 -0.21 -12.81
C ARG A 37 4.40 1.32 -12.71
N LEU A 38 4.19 1.89 -11.52
CA LEU A 38 4.26 3.34 -11.32
C LEU A 38 5.69 3.83 -11.11
N VAL A 39 6.62 2.96 -10.73
CA VAL A 39 8.01 3.31 -10.45
C VAL A 39 8.70 4.01 -11.64
N PRO A 40 8.67 3.48 -12.87
CA PRO A 40 9.26 4.14 -14.04
C PRO A 40 8.65 5.52 -14.33
N THR A 41 7.35 5.69 -14.06
CA THR A 41 6.63 6.94 -14.32
C THR A 41 6.98 8.01 -13.30
N ALA A 42 7.10 7.65 -12.02
CA ALA A 42 7.37 8.57 -10.93
C ALA A 42 8.85 8.94 -10.80
N LEU A 43 9.74 7.94 -10.91
CA LEU A 43 11.19 8.10 -10.68
C LEU A 43 12.00 8.20 -11.98
N GLY A 44 11.40 7.84 -13.12
CA GLY A 44 12.07 7.73 -14.42
C GLY A 44 12.33 6.27 -14.80
N ALA A 45 12.16 5.95 -16.09
CA ALA A 45 12.28 4.58 -16.59
C ALA A 45 13.72 4.06 -16.68
N ILE A 46 14.67 4.99 -16.84
CA ILE A 46 16.10 4.71 -16.93
C ILE A 46 16.82 5.75 -16.07
N LEU A 47 17.63 5.27 -15.13
CA LEU A 47 18.47 6.09 -14.27
C LEU A 47 19.93 5.96 -14.70
N SER A 48 20.60 7.09 -14.91
CA SER A 48 22.05 7.11 -15.12
C SER A 48 22.79 7.02 -13.79
N SER A 49 23.89 6.28 -13.77
CA SER A 49 24.84 6.18 -12.65
C SER A 49 26.26 6.13 -13.21
N GLY A 50 26.89 7.29 -13.41
CA GLY A 50 28.14 7.38 -14.16
C GLY A 50 27.92 7.00 -15.63
N ASP A 51 28.71 6.05 -16.12
CA ASP A 51 28.62 5.53 -17.50
C ASP A 51 27.58 4.41 -17.66
N GLU A 52 26.95 3.96 -16.58
CA GLU A 52 25.97 2.88 -16.60
C GLU A 52 24.53 3.42 -16.59
N ALA A 53 23.65 2.77 -17.36
CA ALA A 53 22.22 3.04 -17.40
C ALA A 53 21.46 1.86 -16.79
N VAL A 54 20.57 2.16 -15.86
CA VAL A 54 19.82 1.15 -15.09
C VAL A 54 18.33 1.33 -15.31
N ALA A 55 17.66 0.30 -15.82
CA ALA A 55 16.22 0.30 -16.08
C ALA A 55 15.46 -0.49 -15.00
N TRP A 56 14.27 -0.02 -14.63
CA TRP A 56 13.37 -0.74 -13.74
C TRP A 56 12.60 -1.83 -14.49
N ASN A 57 12.54 -3.02 -13.92
CA ASN A 57 11.78 -4.15 -14.43
C ASN A 57 10.68 -4.56 -13.45
N THR A 58 9.43 -4.58 -13.92
CA THR A 58 8.27 -4.94 -13.10
C THR A 58 8.22 -6.42 -12.70
N SER A 59 9.04 -7.26 -13.32
CA SER A 59 9.14 -8.70 -13.01
C SER A 59 10.20 -9.02 -11.96
N GLY A 60 10.99 -8.03 -11.53
CA GLY A 60 12.06 -8.19 -10.56
C GLY A 60 13.33 -7.49 -10.99
N ASN A 61 14.05 -6.96 -10.01
CA ASN A 61 15.22 -6.11 -10.19
C ASN A 61 16.43 -6.70 -9.48
N ALA A 62 17.62 -6.54 -10.08
CA ALA A 62 18.88 -6.87 -9.40
C ALA A 62 19.14 -5.87 -8.27
N LEU A 63 19.95 -6.25 -7.28
CA LEU A 63 20.23 -5.40 -6.12
C LEU A 63 20.79 -4.03 -6.49
N GLY A 64 21.71 -3.97 -7.46
CA GLY A 64 22.26 -2.70 -7.96
C GLY A 64 21.17 -1.77 -8.48
N THR A 65 20.19 -2.33 -9.20
CA THR A 65 19.00 -1.59 -9.65
C THR A 65 18.14 -1.13 -8.49
N CYS A 66 17.82 -2.01 -7.54
CA CYS A 66 17.02 -1.64 -6.37
C CYS A 66 17.67 -0.51 -5.57
N LEU A 67 18.99 -0.59 -5.32
CA LEU A 67 19.70 0.45 -4.58
C LEU A 67 19.73 1.78 -5.34
N ARG A 68 19.92 1.76 -6.66
CA ARG A 68 19.90 2.98 -7.48
C ARG A 68 18.53 3.66 -7.44
N TYR A 69 17.45 2.88 -7.58
CA TYR A 69 16.08 3.41 -7.48
C TYR A 69 15.71 3.82 -6.06
N PHE A 70 16.26 3.18 -5.03
CA PHE A 70 16.07 3.61 -3.63
C PHE A 70 16.69 4.98 -3.37
N GLN A 71 17.86 5.28 -3.94
CA GLN A 71 18.47 6.61 -3.90
C GLN A 71 17.64 7.65 -4.66
N GLU A 72 17.12 7.31 -5.85
CA GLU A 72 16.25 8.24 -6.58
C GLU A 72 14.92 8.46 -5.85
N LEU A 73 14.38 7.45 -5.17
CA LEU A 73 13.22 7.57 -4.30
C LEU A 73 13.48 8.55 -3.15
N GLU A 74 14.62 8.42 -2.46
CA GLU A 74 15.03 9.33 -1.39
C GLU A 74 15.05 10.78 -1.88
N LYS A 75 15.73 11.03 -3.00
CA LYS A 75 15.81 12.35 -3.63
C LYS A 75 14.42 12.86 -4.03
N TRP A 76 13.64 12.03 -4.71
CA TRP A 76 12.30 12.38 -5.18
C TRP A 76 11.39 12.79 -4.02
N ILE A 77 11.35 12.01 -2.94
CA ILE A 77 10.58 12.32 -1.72
C ILE A 77 11.06 13.62 -1.06
N GLY A 78 12.38 13.83 -1.00
CA GLY A 78 12.97 15.06 -0.45
C GLY A 78 12.58 16.33 -1.19
N GLU A 79 12.27 16.24 -2.49
CA GLU A 79 11.82 17.36 -3.32
C GLU A 79 10.32 17.63 -3.21
N LEU A 80 9.48 16.64 -2.89
CA LEU A 80 8.01 16.78 -2.87
C LEU A 80 7.48 17.96 -2.03
N PRO A 81 8.02 18.26 -0.83
CA PRO A 81 7.58 19.42 -0.05
C PRO A 81 7.76 20.77 -0.75
N LEU A 82 8.62 20.84 -1.76
CA LEU A 82 9.00 22.06 -2.48
C LEU A 82 8.31 22.20 -3.85
N LYS A 83 7.68 21.13 -4.35
CA LYS A 83 7.03 21.13 -5.67
C LYS A 83 5.71 21.89 -5.62
N ASP A 84 5.43 22.59 -6.72
CA ASP A 84 4.11 23.18 -6.95
C ASP A 84 3.07 22.05 -7.11
N ARG A 85 1.92 22.26 -6.47
CA ARG A 85 0.83 21.29 -6.35
C ARG A 85 -0.36 21.68 -7.23
N ASP A 86 -0.40 22.94 -7.68
CA ASP A 86 -1.58 23.51 -8.33
C ASP A 86 -1.90 22.82 -9.65
N CYS A 87 -0.87 22.35 -10.38
CA CYS A 87 -1.04 21.58 -11.61
C CYS A 87 -1.69 20.19 -11.40
N LEU A 88 -1.79 19.72 -10.15
CA LEU A 88 -2.42 18.44 -9.80
C LEU A 88 -3.83 18.60 -9.23
N LYS A 89 -4.33 19.83 -9.07
CA LYS A 89 -5.69 20.07 -8.56
C LYS A 89 -6.69 19.41 -9.51
N ARG A 90 -7.63 18.67 -8.95
CA ARG A 90 -8.75 18.11 -9.69
C ARG A 90 -9.86 19.16 -9.83
N ASP A 91 -10.68 19.00 -10.86
CA ASP A 91 -11.89 19.81 -11.02
C ASP A 91 -12.88 19.52 -9.88
N ASN A 92 -13.44 20.59 -9.29
CA ASN A 92 -14.27 20.51 -8.08
C ASN A 92 -15.49 19.58 -8.22
N ASP A 93 -16.02 19.39 -9.42
CA ASP A 93 -17.22 18.59 -9.66
C ASP A 93 -17.00 17.07 -9.42
N ALA A 94 -15.74 16.61 -9.39
CA ALA A 94 -15.41 15.21 -9.18
C ALA A 94 -15.47 14.74 -7.71
N MET A 95 -15.73 15.64 -6.74
CA MET A 95 -15.57 15.35 -5.31
C MET A 95 -16.66 15.92 -4.41
N ASN A 96 -17.92 15.74 -4.78
CA ASN A 96 -18.95 15.98 -3.78
C ASN A 96 -18.95 14.81 -2.79
N PRO A 97 -18.57 15.01 -1.50
CA PRO A 97 -18.94 14.05 -0.48
C PRO A 97 -20.45 13.83 -0.59
N SER A 98 -20.90 12.61 -0.25
CA SER A 98 -22.34 12.31 -0.26
C SER A 98 -23.10 13.47 0.39
N PRO A 99 -24.14 14.03 -0.26
CA PRO A 99 -24.83 15.22 0.25
C PRO A 99 -25.40 15.04 1.68
N SER A 100 -25.44 13.80 2.17
CA SER A 100 -25.83 13.41 3.52
C SER A 100 -24.75 13.59 4.60
N ASP A 101 -23.49 13.81 4.25
CA ASP A 101 -22.37 13.84 5.19
C ASP A 101 -21.64 15.19 5.16
N SER A 102 -22.17 16.16 5.91
CA SER A 102 -21.59 17.50 6.05
C SER A 102 -20.38 17.56 6.99
N VAL A 103 -20.06 16.44 7.67
CA VAL A 103 -19.02 16.39 8.70
C VAL A 103 -17.71 15.81 8.15
N THR A 104 -17.79 14.87 7.20
CA THR A 104 -16.60 14.24 6.62
C THR A 104 -15.95 15.12 5.56
N ILE A 105 -14.69 15.52 5.80
CA ILE A 105 -13.89 16.24 4.80
C ILE A 105 -13.30 15.20 3.85
N PHE A 106 -13.57 15.33 2.56
CA PHE A 106 -12.83 14.58 1.54
C PHE A 106 -11.46 15.25 1.34
N PRO A 107 -10.34 14.64 1.78
CA PRO A 107 -9.06 15.35 1.82
C PRO A 107 -8.30 15.31 0.50
N PHE A 108 -8.72 14.50 -0.47
CA PHE A 108 -7.95 14.24 -1.69
C PHE A 108 -8.30 15.27 -2.75
N LYS A 109 -7.71 16.47 -2.73
CA LYS A 109 -8.02 17.52 -3.71
C LYS A 109 -7.19 17.40 -5.00
N HIS A 110 -6.13 16.59 -4.97
CA HIS A 110 -5.18 16.46 -6.06
C HIS A 110 -5.13 15.05 -6.61
N SER A 111 -4.74 14.92 -7.89
CA SER A 111 -4.58 13.64 -8.57
C SER A 111 -3.45 12.77 -8.01
N GLN A 112 -2.55 13.32 -7.18
CA GLN A 112 -1.50 12.56 -6.52
C GLN A 112 -1.51 12.83 -5.02
N MET A 113 -1.39 11.76 -4.24
CA MET A 113 -1.50 11.78 -2.79
C MET A 113 -0.51 12.73 -2.10
N TRP A 114 0.72 12.84 -2.60
CA TRP A 114 1.73 13.73 -1.99
C TRP A 114 1.32 15.20 -2.01
N ALA A 115 0.49 15.63 -2.98
CA ALA A 115 0.05 17.02 -3.07
C ALA A 115 -0.97 17.36 -1.98
N ASP A 116 -1.72 16.38 -1.48
CA ASP A 116 -2.63 16.52 -0.33
C ASP A 116 -1.92 16.31 1.02
N ALA A 117 -0.70 15.79 1.02
CA ALA A 117 0.10 15.59 2.22
C ALA A 117 0.57 16.91 2.87
N SER A 118 0.70 16.92 4.19
CA SER A 118 1.34 18.03 4.89
C SER A 118 2.84 18.06 4.57
N ALA A 119 3.41 19.26 4.38
CA ALA A 119 4.84 19.40 4.11
C ALA A 119 5.70 18.87 5.27
N ALA A 120 5.22 18.99 6.51
CA ALA A 120 5.91 18.44 7.68
C ALA A 120 5.97 16.91 7.64
N ALA A 121 4.87 16.22 7.32
CA ALA A 121 4.85 14.77 7.21
C ALA A 121 5.71 14.26 6.04
N LEU A 122 5.72 14.95 4.90
CA LEU A 122 6.61 14.60 3.78
C LEU A 122 8.09 14.74 4.15
N ARG A 123 8.47 15.79 4.89
CA ARG A 123 9.85 15.94 5.38
C ARG A 123 10.22 14.83 6.36
N GLN A 124 9.31 14.49 7.27
CA GLN A 124 9.52 13.37 8.19
C GLN A 124 9.72 12.05 7.42
N LEU A 125 8.88 11.78 6.42
CA LEU A 125 9.03 10.61 5.56
C LEU A 125 10.39 10.62 4.85
N GLY A 126 10.81 11.77 4.29
CA GLY A 126 12.14 11.93 3.72
C GLY A 126 13.27 11.58 4.70
N THR A 127 13.20 12.06 5.93
CA THR A 127 14.17 11.71 7.00
C THR A 127 14.18 10.22 7.32
N LEU A 128 13.02 9.55 7.32
CA LEU A 128 12.95 8.09 7.52
C LEU A 128 13.63 7.34 6.37
N ILE A 129 13.40 7.75 5.12
CA ILE A 129 14.03 7.12 3.94
C ILE A 129 15.54 7.35 3.93
N GLU A 130 16.00 8.57 4.22
CA GLU A 130 17.43 8.89 4.35
C GLU A 130 18.09 8.00 5.44
N ARG A 131 17.42 7.81 6.58
CA ARG A 131 17.91 6.92 7.64
C ARG A 131 17.99 5.47 7.17
N ALA A 132 16.97 4.98 6.46
CA ALA A 132 16.97 3.64 5.90
C ALA A 132 18.13 3.43 4.92
N ALA A 133 18.40 4.42 4.06
CA ALA A 133 19.53 4.40 3.12
C ALA A 133 20.89 4.37 3.85
N LYS A 134 21.03 5.14 4.94
CA LYS A 134 22.25 5.13 5.77
C LYS A 134 22.53 3.74 6.36
N ILE A 135 21.51 3.05 6.90
CA ILE A 135 21.67 1.70 7.44
C ILE A 135 22.20 0.74 6.36
N LEU A 136 21.63 0.77 5.15
CA LEU A 136 22.09 -0.07 4.03
C LEU A 136 23.54 0.22 3.61
N ASN A 137 23.89 1.51 3.54
CA ASN A 137 25.23 1.94 3.12
C ASN A 137 26.30 1.55 4.15
N GLN A 138 25.99 1.60 5.45
CA GLN A 138 26.91 1.20 6.52
C GLN A 138 27.30 -0.28 6.41
N GLY A 139 26.36 -1.15 6.04
CA GLY A 139 26.61 -2.58 5.88
C GLY A 139 27.45 -2.96 4.66
N SER A 140 27.79 -2.01 3.78
CA SER A 140 28.55 -2.25 2.53
C SER A 140 27.98 -3.40 1.69
N VAL A 141 26.64 -3.56 1.67
CA VAL A 141 25.96 -4.69 1.06
C VAL A 141 26.42 -4.99 -0.38
N PRO A 142 26.57 -3.99 -1.28
CA PRO A 142 27.02 -4.24 -2.65
C PRO A 142 28.41 -4.85 -2.72
N ALA A 143 29.34 -4.36 -1.88
CA ALA A 143 30.71 -4.86 -1.86
C ALA A 143 30.77 -6.31 -1.35
N SER A 144 30.01 -6.63 -0.30
CA SER A 144 29.93 -7.99 0.23
C SER A 144 29.32 -8.96 -0.79
N ARG A 145 28.25 -8.57 -1.49
CA ARG A 145 27.67 -9.40 -2.56
C ARG A 145 28.66 -9.63 -3.70
N ASN A 146 29.26 -8.57 -4.24
CA ASN A 146 30.21 -8.67 -5.35
C ASN A 146 31.40 -9.57 -4.95
N GLY A 147 31.93 -9.42 -3.74
CA GLY A 147 33.01 -10.27 -3.24
C GLY A 147 32.63 -11.75 -3.09
N LEU A 148 31.37 -12.05 -2.74
CA LEU A 148 30.85 -13.43 -2.72
C LEU A 148 30.70 -14.02 -4.14
N GLU A 149 30.29 -13.22 -5.12
CA GLU A 149 30.20 -13.64 -6.53
C GLU A 149 31.60 -13.92 -7.12
N HIS A 150 32.63 -13.21 -6.65
CA HIS A 150 34.03 -13.38 -7.04
C HIS A 150 34.86 -14.22 -6.05
N PHE A 151 34.27 -15.25 -5.42
CA PHE A 151 34.92 -16.06 -4.37
C PHE A 151 36.25 -16.73 -4.77
N ARG A 152 36.55 -16.81 -6.06
CA ARG A 152 37.81 -17.36 -6.60
C ARG A 152 38.99 -16.40 -6.45
N GLU A 153 38.75 -15.13 -6.18
CA GLU A 153 39.77 -14.10 -5.97
C GLU A 153 39.87 -13.78 -4.47
N PRO A 154 40.85 -14.34 -3.73
CA PRO A 154 40.91 -14.22 -2.27
C PRO A 154 41.00 -12.77 -1.77
N SER A 155 41.52 -11.86 -2.60
CA SER A 155 41.60 -10.43 -2.31
C SER A 155 40.25 -9.70 -2.37
N LEU A 156 39.28 -10.24 -3.12
CA LEU A 156 37.94 -9.68 -3.24
C LEU A 156 36.93 -10.30 -2.27
N PHE A 157 37.25 -11.48 -1.72
CA PHE A 157 36.38 -12.14 -0.76
C PHE A 157 36.28 -11.32 0.54
N PRO A 158 35.07 -10.98 1.02
CA PRO A 158 34.90 -10.18 2.23
C PRO A 158 35.38 -10.95 3.46
N SER A 159 35.97 -10.24 4.43
CA SER A 159 36.30 -10.84 5.72
C SER A 159 35.03 -11.26 6.48
N THR A 160 35.16 -12.22 7.40
CA THR A 160 34.05 -12.66 8.26
C THR A 160 33.38 -11.49 8.97
N ASP A 161 34.15 -10.55 9.52
CA ASP A 161 33.62 -9.37 10.20
C ASP A 161 32.79 -8.48 9.27
N LYS A 162 33.21 -8.32 8.00
CA LYS A 162 32.44 -7.58 7.01
C LYS A 162 31.12 -8.28 6.69
N LEU A 163 31.14 -9.60 6.53
CA LEU A 163 29.93 -10.38 6.29
C LEU A 163 28.94 -10.28 7.48
N LEU A 164 29.44 -10.37 8.71
CA LEU A 164 28.62 -10.21 9.92
C LEU A 164 28.01 -8.81 9.97
N ALA A 165 28.80 -7.76 9.78
CA ALA A 165 28.31 -6.39 9.74
C ALA A 165 27.26 -6.17 8.63
N THR A 166 27.46 -6.76 7.45
CA THR A 166 26.48 -6.72 6.36
C THR A 166 25.15 -7.36 6.78
N VAL A 167 25.18 -8.54 7.42
CA VAL A 167 23.97 -9.23 7.88
C VAL A 167 23.25 -8.43 8.97
N GLU A 168 23.98 -7.88 9.93
CA GLU A 168 23.43 -7.05 11.00
C GLU A 168 22.75 -5.80 10.44
N SER A 169 23.39 -5.10 9.49
CA SER A 169 22.78 -3.94 8.82
C SER A 169 21.54 -4.29 8.02
N MET A 170 21.50 -5.45 7.34
CA MET A 170 20.29 -5.91 6.65
C MET A 170 19.14 -6.17 7.63
N GLN A 171 19.42 -6.82 8.76
CA GLN A 171 18.42 -7.08 9.79
C GLN A 171 17.91 -5.79 10.43
N GLU A 172 18.80 -4.84 10.71
CA GLU A 172 18.44 -3.52 11.20
C GLU A 172 17.57 -2.77 10.18
N PHE A 173 17.93 -2.81 8.90
CA PHE A 173 17.14 -2.18 7.84
C PHE A 173 15.73 -2.76 7.78
N ILE A 174 15.58 -4.09 7.75
CA ILE A 174 14.27 -4.76 7.69
C ILE A 174 13.42 -4.41 8.91
N ARG A 175 14.01 -4.44 10.11
CA ARG A 175 13.31 -4.06 11.34
C ARG A 175 12.86 -2.60 11.28
N PHE A 176 13.75 -1.71 10.85
CA PHE A 176 13.46 -0.28 10.76
C PHE A 176 12.31 0.04 9.78
N ILE A 177 12.34 -0.53 8.56
CA ILE A 177 11.26 -0.29 7.59
C ILE A 177 9.92 -0.90 8.04
N ASP A 178 9.93 -1.99 8.80
CA ASP A 178 8.73 -2.63 9.35
C ASP A 178 8.12 -1.78 10.48
N GLU A 179 8.95 -1.33 11.43
CA GLU A 179 8.54 -0.47 12.55
C GLU A 179 7.96 0.86 12.06
N GLU A 180 8.59 1.46 11.05
CA GLU A 180 8.19 2.75 10.49
C GLU A 180 7.12 2.64 9.39
N ARG A 181 6.60 1.43 9.12
CA ARG A 181 5.56 1.15 8.10
C ARG A 181 5.93 1.62 6.69
N LEU A 182 7.22 1.58 6.35
CA LEU A 182 7.73 1.87 5.01
C LEU A 182 7.56 0.69 4.05
N PHE A 183 7.25 -0.49 4.59
CA PHE A 183 6.89 -1.70 3.87
C PHE A 183 5.37 -1.95 3.97
N PRO A 184 4.70 -2.51 2.93
CA PRO A 184 3.26 -2.80 2.95
C PRO A 184 2.92 -3.93 3.93
N LYS A 185 2.78 -3.57 5.21
CA LYS A 185 2.48 -4.50 6.30
C LYS A 185 0.98 -4.75 6.45
N LEU A 186 0.62 -6.03 6.58
CA LEU A 186 -0.76 -6.48 6.75
C LEU A 186 -1.23 -6.38 8.19
N TYR A 187 -2.46 -5.88 8.35
CA TYR A 187 -3.15 -5.79 9.62
C TYR A 187 -4.56 -6.38 9.52
N TRP A 188 -5.01 -7.02 10.59
CA TRP A 188 -6.38 -7.52 10.77
C TRP A 188 -7.07 -6.78 11.90
N ILE A 189 -8.39 -6.68 11.84
CA ILE A 189 -9.16 -6.06 12.92
C ILE A 189 -9.28 -7.03 14.08
N GLY A 190 -8.52 -6.75 15.13
CA GLY A 190 -8.57 -7.47 16.40
C GLY A 190 -9.78 -7.10 17.27
N GLY A 191 -10.35 -5.92 17.08
CA GLY A 191 -11.52 -5.51 17.83
C GLY A 191 -11.92 -4.05 17.63
N THR A 192 -13.10 -3.71 18.15
CA THR A 192 -13.55 -2.34 18.31
C THR A 192 -13.97 -2.16 19.75
N THR A 193 -13.50 -1.11 20.40
CA THR A 193 -14.00 -0.69 21.72
C THR A 193 -14.66 0.67 21.58
N THR A 194 -15.63 0.93 22.45
CA THR A 194 -16.25 2.26 22.59
C THR A 194 -16.18 2.61 24.07
N ASP A 195 -15.63 3.78 24.38
CA ASP A 195 -15.56 4.24 25.77
C ASP A 195 -16.91 4.82 26.26
N SER A 196 -16.95 5.26 27.51
CA SER A 196 -18.14 5.89 28.11
C SER A 196 -18.54 7.22 27.46
N TYR A 197 -17.64 7.84 26.70
CA TYR A 197 -17.87 9.09 25.98
C TYR A 197 -18.26 8.87 24.52
N GLY A 198 -18.45 7.62 24.09
CA GLY A 198 -18.77 7.27 22.72
C GLY A 198 -17.58 7.33 21.77
N GLN A 199 -16.35 7.52 22.26
CA GLN A 199 -15.16 7.43 21.42
C GLN A 199 -14.91 5.98 21.04
N ARG A 200 -14.92 5.74 19.74
CA ARG A 200 -14.63 4.43 19.17
C ARG A 200 -13.13 4.29 18.94
N SER A 201 -12.55 3.17 19.35
CA SER A 201 -11.20 2.78 18.95
C SER A 201 -11.23 1.45 18.19
N ILE A 202 -10.38 1.33 17.17
CA ILE A 202 -10.23 0.11 16.36
C ILE A 202 -8.84 -0.42 16.62
N ARG A 203 -8.77 -1.65 17.13
CA ARG A 203 -7.52 -2.37 17.33
C ARG A 203 -7.21 -3.17 16.07
N LEU A 204 -6.09 -2.84 15.44
CA LEU A 204 -5.49 -3.59 14.36
C LEU A 204 -4.36 -4.47 14.92
N ILE A 205 -4.21 -5.69 14.41
CA ILE A 205 -3.22 -6.66 14.84
C ILE A 205 -2.46 -7.14 13.61
N ASP A 206 -1.14 -7.18 13.67
CA ASP A 206 -0.30 -7.74 12.60
C ASP A 206 -0.01 -9.24 12.82
N SER A 207 0.74 -9.87 11.91
CA SER A 207 1.14 -11.28 12.06
C SER A 207 2.11 -11.53 13.22
N GLY A 208 2.78 -10.50 13.73
CA GLY A 208 3.66 -10.54 14.89
C GLY A 208 2.93 -10.32 16.22
N ASN A 209 1.60 -10.20 16.20
CA ASN A 209 0.76 -9.89 17.35
C ASN A 209 1.04 -8.49 17.98
N THR A 210 1.71 -7.62 17.23
CA THR A 210 1.79 -6.19 17.55
C THR A 210 0.45 -5.56 17.19
N PHE A 211 0.00 -4.61 18.01
CA PHE A 211 -1.26 -3.94 17.77
C PHE A 211 -1.07 -2.46 17.51
N HIS A 212 -1.88 -1.95 16.59
CA HIS A 212 -2.02 -0.53 16.30
C HIS A 212 -3.44 -0.10 16.66
N VAL A 213 -3.59 1.02 17.36
CA VAL A 213 -4.90 1.51 17.78
C VAL A 213 -5.22 2.79 17.03
N MET A 214 -6.30 2.76 16.26
CA MET A 214 -6.85 3.95 15.62
C MET A 214 -8.00 4.48 16.45
N HIS A 215 -8.02 5.79 16.67
CA HIS A 215 -9.08 6.47 17.40
C HIS A 215 -10.04 7.16 16.42
N GLY A 216 -11.33 7.12 16.72
CA GLY A 216 -12.38 7.86 16.04
C GLY A 216 -12.89 9.05 16.87
N PRO A 217 -13.68 9.96 16.27
CA PRO A 217 -14.13 9.96 14.87
C PRO A 217 -12.99 10.27 13.90
N ARG A 218 -13.03 9.65 12.72
CA ARG A 218 -12.03 9.87 11.67
C ARG A 218 -12.40 11.12 10.89
N THR A 219 -11.46 12.06 10.79
CA THR A 219 -11.61 13.28 9.98
C THR A 219 -11.44 13.02 8.50
N VAL A 220 -10.72 11.95 8.16
CA VAL A 220 -10.42 11.50 6.81
C VAL A 220 -10.83 10.04 6.64
N VAL A 221 -11.56 9.77 5.57
CA VAL A 221 -11.97 8.42 5.18
C VAL A 221 -11.27 8.08 3.86
N GLY A 222 -10.24 7.23 3.93
CA GLY A 222 -9.58 6.68 2.74
C GLY A 222 -10.39 5.56 2.12
N THR A 223 -10.58 4.47 2.85
CA THR A 223 -11.43 3.35 2.42
C THR A 223 -12.88 3.54 2.87
N LEU A 224 -13.84 2.97 2.11
CA LEU A 224 -15.21 2.69 2.55
C LEU A 224 -15.24 1.67 3.70
N VAL A 225 -14.50 1.93 4.78
CA VAL A 225 -14.60 1.27 6.09
C VAL A 225 -16.05 1.26 6.60
N THR A 226 -16.87 2.16 6.07
CA THR A 226 -18.32 2.25 6.26
C THR A 226 -19.11 1.06 5.70
N ARG A 227 -18.59 0.26 4.76
CA ARG A 227 -19.27 -0.94 4.24
C ARG A 227 -19.05 -2.21 5.07
N GLY A 228 -18.52 -2.07 6.28
CA GLY A 228 -18.28 -3.17 7.19
C GLY A 228 -16.96 -3.86 6.89
N LEU A 229 -15.87 -3.35 7.47
CA LEU A 229 -14.62 -4.09 7.50
C LEU A 229 -14.88 -5.46 8.16
N SER A 230 -14.93 -6.50 7.33
CA SER A 230 -14.98 -7.86 7.84
C SER A 230 -13.66 -8.17 8.54
N ARG A 231 -13.73 -8.78 9.73
CA ARG A 231 -12.54 -9.27 10.46
C ARG A 231 -11.67 -10.20 9.61
N ALA A 232 -12.22 -10.77 8.54
CA ALA A 232 -11.52 -11.69 7.65
C ALA A 232 -10.57 -11.01 6.64
N ARG A 233 -10.70 -9.70 6.39
CA ARG A 233 -9.90 -9.03 5.35
C ARG A 233 -8.71 -8.27 5.96
N PRO A 234 -7.48 -8.52 5.50
CA PRO A 234 -6.35 -7.70 5.90
C PRO A 234 -6.41 -6.33 5.23
N VAL A 235 -5.82 -5.34 5.90
CA VAL A 235 -5.67 -3.96 5.42
C VAL A 235 -4.22 -3.52 5.56
N LEU A 236 -3.81 -2.54 4.77
CA LEU A 236 -2.54 -1.84 4.92
C LEU A 236 -2.76 -0.51 5.63
N LEU A 237 -1.83 -0.14 6.50
CA LEU A 237 -1.75 1.20 7.07
C LEU A 237 -0.78 2.05 6.26
N ALA A 238 -1.18 3.28 5.97
CA ALA A 238 -0.26 4.27 5.39
C ALA A 238 0.99 4.48 6.27
N PRO A 239 2.13 4.86 5.66
CA PRO A 239 3.31 5.28 6.40
C PRO A 239 3.02 6.58 7.15
N GLY A 240 2.82 6.47 8.46
CA GLY A 240 2.59 7.61 9.35
C GLY A 240 1.29 8.39 9.09
N ASN A 241 1.20 9.56 9.70
CA ASN A 241 0.07 10.48 9.52
C ASN A 241 0.40 11.54 8.46
N ILE A 242 0.22 11.18 7.20
CA ILE A 242 0.64 11.98 6.05
C ILE A 242 -0.08 13.34 5.94
N PHE A 243 -1.32 13.45 6.43
CA PHE A 243 -2.09 14.70 6.43
C PHE A 243 -1.74 15.62 7.60
N GLY A 244 -1.06 15.12 8.63
CA GLY A 244 -0.78 15.88 9.84
C GLY A 244 -2.01 16.26 10.66
N LEU A 245 -3.16 15.62 10.43
CA LEU A 245 -4.41 15.86 11.17
C LEU A 245 -4.64 14.75 12.21
N PRO A 246 -5.24 15.03 13.37
CA PRO A 246 -5.60 13.98 14.30
C PRO A 246 -6.52 12.94 13.64
N ASN A 247 -6.27 11.66 13.91
CA ASN A 247 -7.12 10.53 13.46
C ASN A 247 -7.32 10.43 11.94
N SER A 248 -6.36 10.93 11.14
CA SER A 248 -6.40 10.87 9.67
C SER A 248 -5.52 9.79 9.05
N GLU A 249 -5.20 8.73 9.81
CA GLU A 249 -4.48 7.59 9.24
C GLU A 249 -5.30 6.94 8.13
N LEU A 250 -4.65 6.60 7.02
CA LEU A 250 -5.29 5.94 5.88
C LEU A 250 -5.15 4.42 5.98
N LEU A 251 -6.19 3.76 5.49
CA LEU A 251 -6.26 2.31 5.36
C LEU A 251 -6.48 1.98 3.90
N PHE A 252 -5.78 0.97 3.41
CA PHE A 252 -5.93 0.44 2.08
C PHE A 252 -6.33 -1.02 2.14
N GLU A 253 -7.19 -1.44 1.22
CA GLU A 253 -7.43 -2.86 1.01
C GLU A 253 -6.26 -3.44 0.22
N ILE A 254 -5.92 -4.70 0.47
CA ILE A 254 -4.96 -5.42 -0.37
C ILE A 254 -5.72 -6.39 -1.27
N ARG A 255 -5.34 -6.45 -2.54
CA ARG A 255 -5.73 -7.51 -3.45
C ARG A 255 -4.50 -8.25 -3.93
N GLN A 256 -4.52 -9.56 -3.75
CA GLN A 256 -3.50 -10.42 -4.33
C GLN A 256 -3.80 -10.62 -5.80
N ASP A 257 -2.83 -10.31 -6.65
CA ASP A 257 -2.91 -10.60 -8.07
C ASP A 257 -2.80 -12.12 -8.27
N SER A 258 -3.86 -12.72 -8.78
CA SER A 258 -3.92 -14.13 -9.17
C SER A 258 -4.68 -14.27 -10.48
N GLU A 259 -4.53 -15.40 -11.16
CA GLU A 259 -5.36 -15.72 -12.33
C GLU A 259 -6.84 -15.70 -11.95
N TYR A 260 -7.18 -16.22 -10.75
CA TYR A 260 -8.52 -16.17 -10.19
C TYR A 260 -9.03 -14.73 -10.05
N SER A 261 -8.29 -13.85 -9.36
CA SER A 261 -8.74 -12.45 -9.17
C SER A 261 -8.87 -11.71 -10.49
N SER A 262 -8.04 -12.04 -11.49
CA SER A 262 -8.11 -11.48 -12.84
C SER A 262 -9.34 -12.00 -13.61
N TYR A 263 -9.67 -13.28 -13.46
CA TYR A 263 -10.84 -13.91 -14.10
C TYR A 263 -12.17 -13.32 -13.57
N TRP A 264 -12.23 -13.04 -12.27
CA TRP A 264 -13.41 -12.45 -11.64
C TRP A 264 -13.40 -10.92 -11.63
N GLU A 265 -12.38 -10.29 -12.23
CA GLU A 265 -12.34 -8.84 -12.35
C GLU A 265 -13.52 -8.39 -13.23
N ASN A 266 -14.38 -7.52 -12.68
CA ASN A 266 -15.64 -7.07 -13.29
C ASN A 266 -16.78 -8.09 -13.31
N TYR A 267 -16.73 -9.19 -12.53
CA TYR A 267 -17.87 -10.11 -12.41
C TYR A 267 -18.73 -9.81 -11.17
N PRO A 268 -20.08 -9.85 -11.28
CA PRO A 268 -20.83 -9.97 -12.52
C PRO A 268 -20.65 -8.71 -13.36
N ALA A 269 -20.44 -8.89 -14.67
CA ALA A 269 -20.37 -7.78 -15.61
C ALA A 269 -21.76 -7.13 -15.63
N ARG A 270 -21.93 -6.10 -14.81
CA ARG A 270 -23.10 -5.24 -14.93
C ARG A 270 -22.90 -4.47 -16.21
N ASP A 271 -23.82 -4.66 -17.15
CA ASP A 271 -23.89 -3.85 -18.34
C ASP A 271 -24.25 -2.44 -17.86
N ASP A 272 -23.25 -1.58 -17.65
CA ASP A 272 -23.46 -0.21 -17.18
C ASP A 272 -24.37 0.58 -18.14
N ASN A 273 -24.50 0.11 -19.39
CA ASN A 273 -25.48 0.57 -20.37
C ASN A 273 -26.95 0.32 -19.96
N LEU A 274 -27.26 -0.76 -19.24
CA LEU A 274 -28.64 -1.03 -18.76
C LEU A 274 -29.03 -0.12 -17.60
N ILE A 275 -28.08 0.22 -16.73
CA ILE A 275 -28.30 1.14 -15.60
C ILE A 275 -28.45 2.58 -16.11
N LEU A 276 -27.64 3.00 -17.08
CA LEU A 276 -27.77 4.32 -17.71
C LEU A 276 -29.04 4.44 -18.59
N ALA A 277 -29.57 3.34 -19.11
CA ALA A 277 -30.84 3.31 -19.83
C ALA A 277 -32.09 3.33 -18.93
N GLY A 278 -31.93 3.31 -17.59
CA GLY A 278 -33.06 3.23 -16.65
C GLY A 278 -33.84 1.92 -16.73
N ILE A 279 -33.25 0.88 -17.34
CA ILE A 279 -33.84 -0.45 -17.41
C ILE A 279 -33.43 -1.17 -16.14
N GLU A 280 -34.32 -1.17 -15.14
CA GLU A 280 -34.14 -2.08 -14.01
C GLU A 280 -34.11 -3.51 -14.55
N PRO A 281 -33.05 -4.29 -14.26
CA PRO A 281 -33.03 -5.68 -14.69
C PRO A 281 -34.19 -6.39 -13.99
N GLU A 282 -35.18 -6.83 -14.78
CA GLU A 282 -36.22 -7.74 -14.31
C GLU A 282 -35.54 -8.93 -13.63
N ARG A 283 -35.60 -8.96 -12.30
CA ARG A 283 -35.30 -10.18 -11.56
C ARG A 283 -36.39 -11.18 -11.91
N GLN A 284 -36.17 -11.98 -12.96
CA GLN A 284 -36.82 -13.29 -13.07
C GLN A 284 -36.26 -14.15 -11.94
N LEU A 285 -36.90 -14.05 -10.78
CA LEU A 285 -36.87 -15.09 -9.78
C LEU A 285 -37.76 -16.21 -10.34
N ASP A 286 -37.15 -17.14 -11.07
CA ASP A 286 -37.75 -18.45 -11.25
C ASP A 286 -37.80 -19.09 -9.86
N GLU A 287 -38.92 -18.91 -9.14
CA GLU A 287 -39.23 -19.69 -7.97
C GLU A 287 -39.46 -21.14 -8.41
N PRO A 288 -38.64 -22.12 -7.98
CA PRO A 288 -38.96 -23.51 -8.22
C PRO A 288 -40.19 -23.87 -7.36
N SER A 289 -41.33 -24.07 -8.03
CA SER A 289 -42.61 -24.43 -7.43
C SER A 289 -42.69 -25.93 -7.09
N ASP A 290 -41.66 -26.49 -6.45
CA ASP A 290 -41.68 -27.87 -5.96
C ASP A 290 -41.97 -27.85 -4.46
N GLU A 291 -43.26 -27.78 -4.11
CA GLU A 291 -43.74 -28.15 -2.79
C GLU A 291 -43.45 -29.64 -2.56
N PRO A 292 -42.70 -30.03 -1.51
CA PRO A 292 -42.55 -31.44 -1.17
C PRO A 292 -43.88 -31.98 -0.61
N GLU A 293 -44.48 -32.95 -1.31
CA GLU A 293 -45.58 -33.76 -0.80
C GLU A 293 -45.17 -34.43 0.53
N PHE A 294 -45.76 -33.96 1.63
CA PHE A 294 -45.69 -34.64 2.92
C PHE A 294 -46.52 -35.93 2.87
N LEU A 295 -45.86 -37.08 2.79
CA LEU A 295 -46.50 -38.37 3.05
C LEU A 295 -46.72 -38.57 4.56
N PRO A 296 -47.92 -39.00 4.99
CA PRO A 296 -48.20 -39.23 6.40
C PRO A 296 -47.50 -40.50 6.90
N THR A 297 -46.72 -40.37 7.96
CA THR A 297 -46.14 -41.49 8.70
C THR A 297 -47.25 -42.22 9.48
N ALA A 298 -47.44 -43.50 9.15
CA ALA A 298 -48.29 -44.41 9.90
C ALA A 298 -47.71 -44.66 11.30
N ALA A 299 -48.54 -44.48 12.32
CA ALA A 299 -48.29 -44.91 13.68
C ALA A 299 -48.34 -46.45 13.74
N HIS A 300 -47.34 -47.05 14.37
CA HIS A 300 -47.44 -48.40 14.91
C HIS A 300 -46.94 -48.41 16.36
N ASP A 301 -47.73 -49.13 17.16
CA ASP A 301 -47.66 -49.36 18.60
C ASP A 301 -46.33 -49.94 19.12
#